data_AF-A0AAE4QJB8-F1
#
_entry.id   AF-A0AAE4QJB8-F1
#
_cell.length_a   1.000
_cell.length_b   1.000
_cell.length_c   1.000
_cell.angle_alpha   90.00
_cell.angle_beta   90.00
_cell.angle_gamma   90.00
#
_symmetry.space_group_name_H-M   'P 1'
#
loop_
_entity.id
_entity.type
_entity.pdbx_description
1 polymer ?
#
loop_
_entity_poly.entity_id
_entity_poly.type
_entity_poly.pdbx_seq_one_letter_code
_entity_poly.pdbx_strand_id
1 'polypeptide(L)'
;MISVQVDEKEVRKIYLEKVEEKVRTVDAELVFWDTNELKRRTCMSWNTIQKEFFFDPRFPKFKVGSKWYFPSQKAKEFLLQWLSER
;
A
#
# COMPACT_ATOMS: atom_id res chain seq x y z
N MET A 1 -20.98 -21.85 28.63
CA MET A 1 -20.27 -20.57 28.45
C MET A 1 -18.90 -20.92 27.86
N ILE A 2 -18.71 -20.74 26.55
CA ILE A 2 -17.48 -21.16 25.85
C ILE A 2 -16.43 -20.06 26.05
N SER A 3 -15.38 -20.37 26.82
CA SER A 3 -14.23 -19.50 27.03
C SER A 3 -13.30 -19.62 25.82
N VAL A 4 -13.32 -18.63 24.94
CA VAL A 4 -12.38 -18.53 23.81
C VAL A 4 -11.12 -17.83 24.33
N GLN A 5 -10.15 -18.62 24.80
CA GLN A 5 -8.80 -18.13 25.03
C GLN A 5 -8.08 -18.06 23.69
N VAL A 6 -8.04 -16.87 23.10
CA VAL A 6 -7.29 -16.62 21.86
C VAL A 6 -5.80 -16.68 22.21
N ASP A 7 -5.13 -17.74 21.78
CA ASP A 7 -3.68 -17.87 21.88
C ASP A 7 -3.02 -16.87 20.93
N GLU A 8 -2.50 -15.77 21.49
CA GLU A 8 -1.83 -14.70 20.74
C GLU A 8 -0.70 -15.20 19.84
N LYS A 9 -0.10 -16.36 20.15
CA LYS A 9 0.96 -16.94 19.31
C LYS A 9 0.41 -17.52 18.02
N GLU A 10 -0.76 -18.15 18.07
CA GLU A 10 -1.39 -18.75 16.89
C GLU A 10 -1.91 -17.67 15.94
N VAL A 11 -2.41 -16.55 16.50
CA VAL A 11 -2.81 -15.38 15.70
C VAL A 11 -1.62 -14.76 14.97
N ARG A 12 -0.45 -14.66 15.61
CA ARG A 12 0.78 -14.14 14.96
C ARG A 12 1.27 -15.04 13.84
N LYS A 13 1.15 -16.37 14.01
CA LYS A 13 1.54 -17.34 12.99
C LYS A 13 0.64 -17.25 11.75
N ILE A 14 -0.67 -17.19 11.96
CA ILE A 14 -1.66 -16.99 10.87
C ILE A 14 -1.44 -15.66 10.15
N TYR A 15 -1.03 -14.62 10.88
CA TYR A 15 -0.68 -13.32 10.30
C TYR A 15 0.55 -13.41 9.39
N LEU A 16 1.63 -14.05 9.87
CA LEU A 16 2.87 -14.23 9.10
C LEU A 16 2.66 -15.09 7.85
N GLU A 17 1.89 -16.16 7.95
CA GLU A 17 1.56 -17.03 6.81
C GLU A 17 0.74 -16.28 5.74
N LYS A 18 -0.24 -15.44 6.14
CA LYS A 18 -0.98 -14.57 5.20
C LYS A 18 -0.11 -13.49 4.56
N VAL A 19 0.94 -13.04 5.24
CA VAL A 19 1.91 -12.09 4.69
C VAL A 19 2.77 -12.78 3.64
N GLU A 20 3.29 -13.98 3.92
CA GLU A 20 4.07 -14.79 2.95
C GLU A 20 3.25 -15.17 1.72
N GLU A 21 1.97 -15.50 1.87
CA GLU A 21 1.10 -15.86 0.75
C GLU A 21 0.85 -14.66 -0.20
N LYS A 22 0.80 -13.44 0.34
CA LYS A 22 0.72 -12.20 -0.45
C LYS A 22 2.03 -11.85 -1.17
N VAL A 23 3.18 -12.33 -0.70
CA VAL A 23 4.48 -12.11 -1.35
C VAL A 23 4.62 -12.95 -2.63
N ARG A 24 3.95 -14.10 -2.74
CA ARG A 24 4.00 -14.96 -3.95
C ARG A 24 3.16 -14.46 -5.14
N THR A 25 2.31 -13.45 -4.98
CA THR A 25 1.50 -12.88 -6.07
C THR A 25 2.18 -11.73 -6.82
N VAL A 26 3.45 -11.44 -6.50
CA VAL A 26 4.18 -10.21 -6.88
C VAL A 26 4.78 -10.25 -8.31
N ASP A 27 4.80 -11.39 -8.99
CA ASP A 27 5.55 -11.54 -10.26
C ASP A 27 4.97 -10.76 -11.47
N ALA A 28 3.83 -10.07 -11.31
CA ALA A 28 3.23 -9.21 -12.34
C ALA A 28 3.03 -7.75 -11.90
N GLU A 29 3.53 -7.32 -10.74
CA GLU A 29 3.43 -5.92 -10.30
C GLU A 29 4.53 -5.06 -10.94
N LEU A 30 4.15 -3.95 -11.57
CA LEU A 30 5.09 -2.95 -12.07
C LEU A 30 6.05 -2.52 -10.97
N VAL A 31 7.35 -2.39 -11.25
CA VAL A 31 8.34 -1.89 -10.28
C VAL A 31 8.02 -0.46 -9.83
N PHE A 32 7.53 0.36 -10.78
CA PHE A 32 7.12 1.75 -10.53
C PHE A 32 5.76 2.02 -11.14
N TRP A 33 4.97 2.84 -10.46
CA TRP A 33 3.78 3.48 -11.02
C TRP A 33 4.14 4.87 -11.50
N ASP A 34 3.56 5.28 -12.64
CA ASP A 34 3.49 6.69 -13.00
C ASP A 34 2.21 7.31 -12.45
N THR A 35 1.99 8.60 -12.72
CA THR A 35 0.78 9.30 -12.27
C THR A 35 -0.52 8.65 -12.79
N ASN A 36 -0.52 8.09 -14.00
CA ASN A 36 -1.72 7.48 -14.56
C ASN A 36 -2.04 6.15 -13.88
N GLU A 37 -1.02 5.32 -13.64
CA GLU A 37 -1.18 4.08 -12.91
C GLU A 37 -1.56 4.33 -11.45
N LEU A 38 -1.00 5.34 -10.79
CA LEU A 38 -1.41 5.71 -9.43
C LEU A 38 -2.89 6.11 -9.37
N LYS A 39 -3.37 6.90 -10.34
CA LYS A 39 -4.80 7.24 -10.45
C LYS A 39 -5.66 6.00 -10.68
N ARG A 40 -5.23 5.08 -11.55
CA ARG A 40 -5.95 3.82 -11.83
C ARG A 40 -6.04 2.93 -10.60
N ARG A 41 -4.95 2.82 -9.82
CA ARG A 41 -4.87 1.96 -8.62
C ARG A 41 -5.67 2.51 -7.45
N THR A 42 -5.71 3.83 -7.30
CA THR A 42 -6.44 4.49 -6.21
C THR A 42 -7.90 4.80 -6.56
N CYS A 43 -8.27 4.71 -7.84
CA CYS A 43 -9.55 5.20 -8.38
C CYS A 43 -9.80 6.70 -8.09
N MET A 44 -8.74 7.48 -7.87
CA MET A 44 -8.84 8.90 -7.54
C MET A 44 -8.42 9.80 -8.70
N SER A 45 -9.04 10.99 -8.76
CA SER A 45 -8.56 12.07 -9.63
C SER A 45 -7.20 12.59 -9.15
N TRP A 46 -6.42 13.20 -10.03
CA TRP A 46 -5.13 13.79 -9.64
C TRP A 46 -5.28 14.88 -8.57
N ASN A 47 -6.31 15.72 -8.70
CA ASN A 47 -6.60 16.78 -7.73
C ASN A 47 -6.92 16.19 -6.35
N THR A 48 -7.67 15.09 -6.30
CA THR A 48 -7.94 14.35 -5.06
C THR A 48 -6.64 13.82 -4.48
N ILE A 49 -5.81 13.12 -5.26
CA ILE A 49 -4.51 12.59 -4.79
C ILE A 49 -3.65 13.71 -4.20
N GLN A 50 -3.57 14.86 -4.88
CA GLN A 50 -2.83 16.03 -4.41
C GLN A 50 -3.33 16.56 -3.08
N LYS A 51 -4.66 16.69 -2.94
CA LYS A 51 -5.30 17.18 -1.71
C LYS A 51 -5.13 16.21 -0.53
N GLU A 52 -5.23 14.92 -0.80
CA GLU A 52 -5.43 13.91 0.25
C GLU A 52 -4.12 13.39 0.84
N PHE A 53 -3.12 13.06 0.01
CA PHE A 53 -1.88 12.43 0.51
C PHE A 53 -0.60 12.73 -0.27
N PHE A 54 -0.67 13.33 -1.47
CA PHE A 54 0.52 13.49 -2.31
C PHE A 54 1.64 14.31 -1.63
N PHE A 55 1.27 15.33 -0.86
CA PHE A 55 2.21 16.20 -0.15
C PHE A 55 2.61 15.66 1.22
N ASP A 56 2.09 14.49 1.64
CA ASP A 56 2.59 13.82 2.84
C ASP A 56 4.08 13.49 2.64
N PRO A 57 4.96 13.89 3.58
CA PRO A 57 6.39 13.60 3.48
C PRO A 57 6.70 12.09 3.48
N ARG A 58 5.80 11.26 4.03
CA ARG A 58 5.92 9.79 4.05
C ARG A 58 5.58 9.16 2.70
N PHE A 59 4.89 9.87 1.80
CA PHE A 59 4.47 9.31 0.51
C PHE A 59 5.68 9.15 -0.45
N PRO A 60 5.98 7.92 -0.93
CA PRO A 60 7.19 7.64 -1.71
C PRO A 60 7.05 8.10 -3.17
N LYS A 61 7.46 9.34 -3.44
CA LYS A 61 7.41 9.99 -4.76
C LYS A 61 8.79 10.46 -5.23
N PHE A 62 9.12 10.19 -6.49
CA PHE A 62 10.38 10.60 -7.11
C PHE A 62 10.11 11.28 -8.45
N LYS A 63 10.77 12.41 -8.69
CA LYS A 63 10.67 13.13 -9.96
C LYS A 63 11.84 12.76 -10.87
N VAL A 64 11.54 12.23 -12.06
CA VAL A 64 12.54 11.90 -13.08
C VAL A 64 12.17 12.68 -14.34
N GLY A 65 12.97 13.71 -14.65
CA GLY A 65 12.63 14.69 -15.67
C GLY A 65 11.32 15.41 -15.36
N SER A 66 10.35 15.31 -16.27
CA SER A 66 9.02 15.92 -16.12
C SER A 66 7.99 15.01 -15.44
N LYS A 67 8.32 13.73 -15.18
CA LYS A 67 7.37 12.72 -14.70
C LYS A 67 7.60 12.34 -13.23
N TRP A 68 6.50 11.97 -12.57
CA TRP A 68 6.53 11.39 -11.23
C TRP A 68 6.47 9.87 -11.31
N TYR A 69 7.28 9.24 -10.46
CA TYR A 69 7.34 7.79 -10.29
C TYR A 69 7.19 7.43 -8.82
N PHE A 70 6.49 6.33 -8.58
CA PHE A 70 6.16 5.82 -7.26
C PHE A 70 6.59 4.35 -7.19
N PRO A 71 7.53 3.95 -6.32
CA PRO A 71 7.83 2.53 -6.10
C PRO A 71 6.57 1.81 -5.66
N SER A 72 6.10 0.87 -6.47
CA SER A 72 4.77 0.26 -6.32
C SER A 72 4.53 -0.35 -4.94
N GLN A 73 5.50 -1.12 -4.46
CA GLN A 73 5.44 -1.77 -3.15
C GLN A 73 5.31 -0.75 -2.02
N LYS A 74 6.18 0.26 -1.98
CA LYS A 74 6.16 1.31 -0.94
C LYS A 74 4.90 2.17 -1.03
N ALA A 75 4.46 2.49 -2.23
CA ALA A 75 3.24 3.28 -2.44
C ALA A 75 2.01 2.51 -1.94
N LYS A 76 1.92 1.21 -2.20
CA LYS A 76 0.85 0.33 -1.71
C LYS A 76 0.83 0.27 -0.18
N GLU A 77 1.98 0.04 0.44
CA GLU A 77 2.14 0.03 1.89
C GLU A 77 1.68 1.35 2.52
N PHE A 78 2.18 2.48 1.99
CA PHE A 78 1.76 3.81 2.45
C PHE A 78 0.24 4.00 2.31
N LEU A 79 -0.35 3.66 1.17
CA LEU A 79 -1.78 3.89 0.91
C LEU A 79 -2.68 3.10 1.87
N LEU A 80 -2.29 1.85 2.19
CA LEU A 80 -3.01 1.03 3.17
C LEU A 80 -2.90 1.62 4.58
N GLN A 81 -1.71 2.06 4.97
CA GLN A 81 -1.51 2.72 6.26
C GLN A 81 -2.30 4.03 6.35
N TRP A 82 -2.19 4.89 5.34
CA TRP A 82 -2.89 6.17 5.25
C TRP A 82 -4.43 6.00 5.35
N LEU A 83 -5.00 4.96 4.74
CA LEU A 83 -6.43 4.64 4.87
C LEU A 83 -6.81 4.18 6.28
N SER A 84 -5.93 3.45 6.97
CA SER A 84 -6.18 2.98 8.35
C SER A 84 -6.06 4.07 9.41
N GLU A 85 -5.37 5.17 9.09
CA GLU A 85 -5.20 6.35 9.96
C GLU A 85 -6.40 7.31 9.85
N ARG A 86 -7.36 7.04 8.97
CA ARG A 86 -8.61 7.82 8.80
C ARG A 86 -9.75 7.27 9.62
#